data_AF-A0A246K231-F1
#
_entry.id   AF-A0A246K231-F1
#
_cell.length_a   1.000
_cell.length_b   1.000
_cell.length_c   1.000
_cell.angle_alpha   90.00
_cell.angle_beta   90.00
_cell.angle_gamma   90.00
#
_symmetry.space_group_name_H-M   'P 1'
#
loop_
_entity.id
_entity.type
_entity.pdbx_description
1 polymer ?
#
loop_
_entity_poly.entity_id
_entity_poly.type
_entity_poly.pdbx_seq_one_letter_code
_entity_poly.pdbx_strand_id
1 'polypeptide(L)'
;MGVERQQGSGKQLDLFDEILQASLRHGVSGKGGTGAGTCEERQSPAAWTEPLALTRMMMEQVASSANLNQAYKRVKANKGAPGVDGMTVADLRGWIADNRERLIVSLLDGSYRPQPVRGVEIPKAGGKGMRQLGIPTVVDRLVQQAILQVLEPLLDPGFSGSSYGFRPGRSAHDALRQARDYVADGYGTVVDLDLEKFFDRVNHDILMARLSRRIGDTRLLAIIRRFLQAGMLVCGFRGHHAQCSDLIVRSIPT
;
A
#
# COMPACT_ATOMS: atom_id res chain seq x y z
N MET A 1 -44.14 -14.59 -30.24
CA MET A 1 -44.07 -14.74 -28.77
C MET A 1 -42.59 -15.03 -28.46
N GLY A 2 -41.76 -14.00 -28.20
CA GLY A 2 -41.51 -13.45 -26.85
C GLY A 2 -40.76 -14.51 -26.05
N VAL A 3 -39.48 -14.37 -25.69
CA VAL A 3 -38.95 -13.39 -24.73
C VAL A 3 -37.44 -13.18 -24.99
N GLU A 4 -37.04 -11.95 -25.31
CA GLU A 4 -35.63 -11.53 -25.25
C GLU A 4 -35.24 -11.27 -23.79
N ARG A 5 -34.19 -11.94 -23.32
CA ARG A 5 -33.56 -11.66 -22.03
C ARG A 5 -32.66 -10.44 -22.18
N GLN A 6 -33.15 -9.29 -21.75
CA GLN A 6 -32.32 -8.12 -21.48
C GLN A 6 -31.47 -8.41 -20.22
N GLN A 7 -30.16 -8.64 -20.40
CA GLN A 7 -29.19 -8.50 -19.31
C GLN A 7 -28.67 -7.07 -19.30
N GLY A 8 -29.30 -6.23 -18.47
CA GLY A 8 -28.76 -4.94 -18.09
C GLY A 8 -27.58 -5.13 -17.14
N SER A 9 -26.35 -5.05 -17.67
CA SER A 9 -25.15 -4.85 -16.85
C SER A 9 -25.13 -3.39 -16.40
N GLY A 10 -25.69 -3.12 -15.22
CA GLY A 10 -25.61 -1.81 -14.59
C GLY A 10 -24.14 -1.48 -14.31
N LYS A 11 -23.59 -0.48 -14.99
CA LYS A 11 -22.28 0.09 -14.66
C LYS A 11 -22.36 0.65 -13.25
N GLN A 12 -21.73 -0.03 -12.30
CA GLN A 12 -21.52 0.47 -10.95
C GLN A 12 -20.65 1.73 -11.07
N LEU A 13 -21.26 2.91 -10.93
CA LEU A 13 -20.55 4.17 -10.91
C LEU A 13 -19.56 4.16 -9.75
N ASP A 14 -18.32 4.47 -10.08
CA ASP A 14 -17.19 4.40 -9.16
C ASP A 14 -17.24 5.59 -8.16
N LEU A 15 -16.92 5.32 -6.88
CA LEU A 15 -17.17 6.19 -5.72
C LEU A 15 -16.56 7.60 -5.83
N PHE A 16 -15.43 7.74 -6.51
CA PHE A 16 -14.77 9.03 -6.75
C PHE A 16 -15.09 9.68 -8.12
N ASP A 17 -15.98 9.09 -8.93
CA ASP A 17 -16.26 9.53 -10.32
C ASP A 17 -17.65 10.16 -10.53
N GLU A 18 -18.54 10.18 -9.52
CA GLU A 18 -19.95 10.61 -9.65
C GLU A 18 -20.18 12.06 -10.14
N ILE A 19 -19.14 12.89 -10.31
CA ILE A 19 -19.27 14.28 -10.80
C ILE A 19 -18.59 14.54 -12.15
N LEU A 20 -17.65 13.68 -12.60
CA LEU A 20 -16.91 13.93 -13.85
C LEU A 20 -17.78 13.75 -15.12
N GLN A 21 -18.84 12.95 -15.03
CA GLN A 21 -19.66 12.55 -16.18
C GLN A 21 -20.67 13.60 -16.66
N ALA A 22 -20.81 14.74 -15.97
CA ALA A 22 -21.65 15.84 -16.43
C ALA A 22 -20.96 16.74 -17.47
N SER A 23 -19.64 16.64 -17.66
CA SER A 23 -18.86 17.65 -18.39
C SER A 23 -18.17 17.16 -19.67
N LEU A 24 -18.29 15.89 -20.06
CA LEU A 24 -17.58 15.34 -21.23
C LEU A 24 -18.50 14.47 -22.09
N ARG A 25 -19.24 15.11 -23.00
CA ARG A 25 -19.80 14.47 -24.20
C ARG A 25 -19.01 14.97 -25.41
N HIS A 26 -18.70 14.05 -26.33
CA HIS A 26 -17.91 14.16 -27.59
C HIS A 26 -16.41 13.87 -27.39
N GLY A 27 -15.78 12.89 -28.05
CA GLY A 27 -16.18 11.92 -29.07
C GLY A 27 -15.02 10.94 -29.32
N VAL A 28 -15.34 9.74 -29.80
CA VAL A 28 -14.46 8.57 -29.99
C VAL A 28 -13.86 8.55 -31.41
N SER A 29 -12.66 7.99 -31.60
CA SER A 29 -12.37 6.94 -32.61
C SER A 29 -10.90 6.48 -32.56
N GLY A 30 -10.64 5.19 -32.79
CA GLY A 30 -9.31 4.56 -32.72
C GLY A 30 -8.97 3.64 -33.90
N LYS A 31 -7.84 2.92 -33.75
CA LYS A 31 -7.31 1.67 -34.39
C LYS A 31 -5.77 1.78 -34.33
N GLY A 32 -4.93 0.79 -34.05
CA GLY A 32 -4.98 -0.69 -34.09
C GLY A 32 -3.72 -1.16 -34.85
N GLY A 33 -2.86 -1.99 -34.26
CA GLY A 33 -1.68 -2.54 -34.96
C GLY A 33 -0.77 -3.42 -34.09
N THR A 34 -0.57 -4.66 -34.52
CA THR A 34 0.13 -5.79 -33.89
C THR A 34 1.56 -5.96 -34.43
N GLY A 35 2.48 -6.52 -33.63
CA GLY A 35 3.75 -7.07 -34.14
C GLY A 35 4.70 -7.53 -33.02
N ALA A 36 5.17 -8.79 -33.10
CA ALA A 36 6.01 -9.50 -32.14
C ALA A 36 7.50 -9.51 -32.53
N GLY A 37 8.41 -9.69 -31.55
CA GLY A 37 9.82 -9.96 -31.82
C GLY A 37 10.74 -10.04 -30.58
N THR A 38 11.04 -11.28 -30.19
CA THR A 38 12.24 -11.85 -29.53
C THR A 38 12.98 -11.14 -28.38
N CYS A 39 13.15 -11.93 -27.32
CA CYS A 39 13.93 -11.71 -26.11
C CYS A 39 15.43 -11.97 -26.32
N GLU A 40 16.27 -10.99 -26.01
CA GLU A 40 17.70 -11.19 -25.69
C GLU A 40 18.03 -10.41 -24.41
N GLU A 41 18.42 -11.15 -23.37
CA GLU A 41 18.76 -10.65 -22.06
C GLU A 41 20.18 -10.07 -22.07
N ARG A 42 20.29 -8.76 -22.34
CA ARG A 42 21.51 -7.97 -22.10
C ARG A 42 21.38 -7.25 -20.77
N GLN A 43 22.17 -7.67 -19.78
CA GLN A 43 22.41 -6.90 -18.58
C GLN A 43 23.11 -5.58 -18.96
N SER A 44 22.33 -4.51 -19.10
CA SER A 44 22.81 -3.15 -19.37
C SER A 44 22.79 -2.32 -18.08
N PRO A 45 23.90 -1.68 -17.67
CA PRO A 45 23.96 -0.88 -16.44
C PRO A 45 23.29 0.52 -16.54
N ALA A 46 22.41 0.74 -17.53
CA ALA A 46 21.86 2.06 -17.89
C ALA A 46 20.41 2.31 -17.43
N ALA A 47 19.82 1.46 -16.58
CA ALA A 47 18.39 1.54 -16.21
C ALA A 47 18.09 2.31 -14.90
N TRP A 48 19.02 3.13 -14.40
CA TRP A 48 18.89 3.75 -13.07
C TRP A 48 18.49 5.23 -13.08
N THR A 49 18.24 5.82 -14.24
CA THR A 49 17.95 7.26 -14.38
C THR A 49 16.73 7.49 -15.25
N GLU A 50 15.57 7.03 -14.79
CA GLU A 50 14.31 7.61 -15.28
C GLU A 50 14.34 9.12 -15.01
N PRO A 51 13.95 9.99 -15.96
CA PRO A 51 13.97 11.42 -15.74
C PRO A 51 13.08 11.76 -14.55
N LEU A 52 13.67 12.25 -13.46
CA LEU A 52 12.97 12.74 -12.26
C LEU A 52 11.84 13.74 -12.59
N ALA A 53 11.86 14.33 -13.79
CA ALA A 53 10.81 15.17 -14.33
C ALA A 53 9.45 14.43 -14.47
N LEU A 54 9.45 13.16 -14.90
CA LEU A 54 8.22 12.36 -15.03
C LEU A 54 7.66 11.99 -13.65
N THR A 55 8.49 11.95 -12.62
CA THR A 55 8.09 11.64 -11.24
C THR A 55 7.69 12.87 -10.42
N ARG A 56 7.64 14.07 -11.02
CA ARG A 56 7.18 15.30 -10.33
C ARG A 56 5.66 15.39 -10.18
N MET A 57 4.89 14.67 -10.99
CA MET A 57 3.42 14.67 -10.97
C MET A 57 2.82 13.40 -10.35
N MET A 58 3.55 12.78 -9.42
CA MET A 58 3.10 11.52 -8.83
C MET A 58 1.94 11.73 -7.86
N MET A 59 1.86 12.87 -7.17
CA MET A 59 0.71 13.13 -6.30
C MET A 59 -0.61 13.25 -7.06
N GLU A 60 -0.60 13.76 -8.29
CA GLU A 60 -1.78 13.80 -9.15
C GLU A 60 -2.25 12.39 -9.52
N GLN A 61 -1.33 11.45 -9.73
CA GLN A 61 -1.66 10.04 -9.94
C GLN A 61 -2.22 9.40 -8.66
N VAL A 62 -1.59 9.66 -7.51
CA VAL A 62 -2.04 9.16 -6.20
C VAL A 62 -3.46 9.64 -5.89
N ALA A 63 -3.73 10.92 -6.10
CA ALA A 63 -5.02 11.57 -5.81
C ALA A 63 -6.07 11.39 -6.92
N SER A 64 -5.75 10.71 -8.02
CA SER A 64 -6.71 10.47 -9.11
C SER A 64 -7.88 9.62 -8.61
N SER A 65 -9.10 9.96 -9.05
CA SER A 65 -10.32 9.24 -8.68
C SER A 65 -10.22 7.74 -8.98
N ALA A 66 -9.70 7.38 -10.15
CA ALA A 66 -9.48 5.99 -10.54
C ALA A 66 -8.58 5.23 -9.56
N ASN A 67 -7.46 5.82 -9.14
CA ASN A 67 -6.53 5.21 -8.19
C ASN A 67 -7.15 5.10 -6.80
N LEU A 68 -7.79 6.17 -6.29
CA LEU A 68 -8.46 6.15 -5.00
C LEU A 68 -9.61 5.13 -4.94
N ASN A 69 -10.35 4.93 -6.04
CA ASN A 69 -11.35 3.88 -6.19
C ASN A 69 -10.73 2.48 -6.09
N GLN A 70 -9.60 2.25 -6.76
CA GLN A 70 -8.88 0.97 -6.67
C GLN A 70 -8.34 0.72 -5.25
N ALA A 71 -7.78 1.75 -4.61
CA ALA A 71 -7.33 1.70 -3.24
C ALA A 71 -8.48 1.34 -2.28
N TYR A 72 -9.65 1.98 -2.45
CA TYR A 72 -10.85 1.69 -1.67
C TYR A 72 -11.28 0.23 -1.83
N LYS A 73 -11.30 -0.30 -3.06
CA LYS A 73 -11.65 -1.70 -3.34
C LYS A 73 -10.69 -2.66 -2.62
N ARG A 74 -9.37 -2.39 -2.65
CA ARG A 74 -8.35 -3.19 -1.95
C ARG A 74 -8.50 -3.13 -0.43
N VAL A 75 -8.67 -1.94 0.15
CA VAL A 75 -8.88 -1.78 1.61
C VAL A 75 -10.16 -2.50 2.05
N LYS A 76 -11.23 -2.42 1.25
CA LYS A 76 -12.47 -3.14 1.51
C LYS A 76 -12.28 -4.66 1.50
N ALA A 77 -11.51 -5.18 0.54
CA ALA A 77 -11.23 -6.61 0.43
C ALA A 77 -10.34 -7.13 1.58
N ASN A 78 -9.34 -6.35 1.99
CA ASN A 78 -8.41 -6.70 3.07
C ASN A 78 -9.07 -6.71 4.45
N LYS A 79 -10.22 -6.04 4.61
CA LYS A 79 -10.91 -5.85 5.89
C LYS A 79 -9.92 -5.26 6.91
N GLY A 80 -10.05 -5.63 8.18
CA GLY A 80 -9.13 -5.20 9.24
C GLY A 80 -9.84 -4.37 10.30
N ALA A 81 -9.26 -4.41 11.49
CA ALA A 81 -9.80 -3.69 12.64
C ALA A 81 -9.73 -2.16 12.44
N PRO A 82 -10.61 -1.41 13.13
CA PRO A 82 -10.59 0.05 13.10
C PRO A 82 -9.28 0.58 13.71
N GLY A 83 -8.92 1.81 13.30
CA GLY A 83 -7.79 2.54 13.85
C GLY A 83 -8.14 3.21 15.19
N VAL A 84 -7.41 4.28 15.53
CA VAL A 84 -7.61 5.06 16.76
C VAL A 84 -8.94 5.83 16.77
N ASP A 85 -9.49 6.11 15.59
CA ASP A 85 -10.74 6.83 15.35
C ASP A 85 -11.99 5.93 15.45
N GLY A 86 -11.81 4.61 15.60
CA GLY A 86 -12.91 3.65 15.69
C GLY A 86 -13.67 3.42 14.37
N MET A 87 -13.32 4.13 13.30
CA MET A 87 -14.01 4.02 12.01
C MET A 87 -13.78 2.65 11.39
N THR A 88 -14.87 2.00 10.95
CA THR A 88 -14.78 0.70 10.28
C THR A 88 -14.67 0.86 8.77
N VAL A 89 -14.33 -0.24 8.09
CA VAL A 89 -14.29 -0.29 6.62
C VAL A 89 -15.67 -0.10 5.99
N ALA A 90 -16.76 -0.38 6.72
CA ALA A 90 -18.12 -0.14 6.26
C ALA A 90 -18.46 1.36 6.22
N ASP A 91 -17.99 2.12 7.21
CA ASP A 91 -18.25 3.55 7.36
C ASP A 91 -17.47 4.40 6.35
N LEU A 92 -16.36 3.86 5.83
CA LEU A 92 -15.45 4.54 4.91
C LEU A 92 -16.17 5.16 3.70
N ARG A 93 -17.19 4.47 3.16
CA ARG A 93 -17.95 4.98 2.01
C ARG A 93 -18.66 6.30 2.34
N GLY A 94 -19.35 6.35 3.48
CA GLY A 94 -20.05 7.57 3.90
C GLY A 94 -19.05 8.70 4.19
N TRP A 95 -17.96 8.37 4.87
CA TRP A 95 -16.91 9.35 5.15
C TRP A 95 -16.31 9.95 3.86
N ILE A 96 -16.05 9.12 2.84
CA ILE A 96 -15.54 9.60 1.55
C ILE A 96 -16.55 10.54 0.88
N ALA A 97 -17.85 10.21 0.89
CA ALA A 97 -18.87 11.06 0.27
C ALA A 97 -18.82 12.49 0.82
N ASP A 98 -18.61 12.63 2.13
CA ASP A 98 -18.57 13.92 2.83
C ASP A 98 -17.19 14.61 2.77
N ASN A 99 -16.09 13.86 2.67
CA ASN A 99 -14.73 14.39 2.86
C ASN A 99 -13.81 14.28 1.63
N ARG A 100 -14.26 13.72 0.50
CA ARG A 100 -13.42 13.46 -0.69
C ARG A 100 -12.63 14.69 -1.16
N GLU A 101 -13.28 15.85 -1.25
CA GLU A 101 -12.67 17.06 -1.83
C GLU A 101 -11.56 17.57 -0.92
N ARG A 102 -11.84 17.61 0.39
CA ARG A 102 -10.85 17.96 1.41
C ARG A 102 -9.67 16.99 1.39
N LEU A 103 -9.92 15.69 1.26
CA LEU A 103 -8.86 14.68 1.17
C LEU A 103 -7.98 14.94 -0.07
N ILE A 104 -8.58 15.06 -1.26
CA ILE A 104 -7.86 15.28 -2.52
C ILE A 104 -7.03 16.56 -2.45
N VAL A 105 -7.61 17.68 -2.00
CA VAL A 105 -6.88 18.95 -1.83
C VAL A 105 -5.69 18.76 -0.89
N SER A 106 -5.89 18.11 0.26
CA SER A 106 -4.81 17.89 1.24
C SER A 106 -3.68 16.99 0.75
N LEU A 107 -3.96 16.10 -0.20
CA LEU A 107 -2.96 15.26 -0.85
C LEU A 107 -2.18 16.11 -1.88
N LEU A 108 -2.88 16.87 -2.72
CA LEU A 108 -2.28 17.66 -3.79
C LEU A 108 -1.46 18.85 -3.29
N ASP A 109 -1.81 19.46 -2.17
CA ASP A 109 -1.05 20.53 -1.53
C ASP A 109 0.02 20.00 -0.54
N GLY A 110 0.05 18.69 -0.28
CA GLY A 110 0.97 18.06 0.66
C GLY A 110 0.69 18.38 2.14
N SER A 111 -0.48 18.91 2.49
CA SER A 111 -0.87 19.25 3.86
C SER A 111 -1.40 18.05 4.66
N TYR A 112 -1.72 16.92 4.01
CA TYR A 112 -2.23 15.71 4.64
C TYR A 112 -1.38 15.24 5.83
N ARG A 113 -2.03 14.97 6.96
CA ARG A 113 -1.41 14.50 8.22
C ARG A 113 -2.01 13.15 8.59
N PRO A 114 -1.19 12.07 8.59
CA PRO A 114 -1.63 10.77 9.09
C PRO A 114 -2.01 10.83 10.56
N GLN A 115 -2.98 10.02 10.96
CA GLN A 115 -3.31 9.85 12.37
C GLN A 115 -2.31 8.87 13.03
N PRO A 116 -2.12 8.94 14.36
CA PRO A 116 -1.37 7.93 15.09
C PRO A 116 -1.97 6.54 14.88
N VAL A 117 -1.11 5.52 14.79
CA VAL A 117 -1.58 4.14 14.62
C VAL A 117 -2.00 3.54 15.96
N ARG A 118 -3.05 2.72 15.96
CA ARG A 118 -3.55 2.06 17.17
C ARG A 118 -2.68 0.85 17.49
N GLY A 119 -2.03 0.83 18.64
CA GLY A 119 -1.27 -0.31 19.12
C GLY A 119 -2.18 -1.41 19.64
N VAL A 120 -1.96 -2.64 19.18
CA VAL A 120 -2.64 -3.85 19.66
C VAL A 120 -1.62 -4.94 19.95
N GLU A 121 -1.71 -5.54 21.13
CA GLU A 121 -0.91 -6.71 21.49
C GLU A 121 -1.60 -7.98 20.99
N ILE A 122 -0.87 -8.77 20.20
CA ILE A 122 -1.32 -10.07 19.71
C ILE A 122 -0.28 -11.13 20.11
N PRO A 123 -0.68 -12.27 20.67
CA PRO A 123 0.25 -13.35 20.99
C PRO A 123 0.96 -13.87 19.72
N LYS A 124 2.26 -14.16 19.82
CA LYS A 124 2.99 -14.82 18.72
C LYS A 124 2.45 -16.23 18.50
N ALA A 125 2.56 -16.74 17.26
CA ALA A 125 2.07 -18.06 16.83
C ALA A 125 2.73 -19.29 17.49
N GLY A 126 3.45 -19.11 18.61
CA GLY A 126 4.04 -20.18 19.42
C GLY A 126 3.98 -19.87 20.93
N GLY A 127 3.11 -18.95 21.36
CA GLY A 127 2.86 -18.63 22.77
C GLY A 127 3.94 -17.82 23.50
N LYS A 128 5.16 -17.72 22.96
CA LYS A 128 6.26 -16.96 23.57
C LYS A 128 6.24 -15.48 23.16
N GLY A 129 5.60 -14.67 24.00
CA GLY A 129 5.63 -13.20 23.94
C GLY A 129 4.54 -12.58 23.07
N MET A 130 4.39 -11.26 23.22
CA MET A 130 3.44 -10.45 22.47
C MET A 130 4.11 -9.80 21.26
N ARG A 131 3.36 -9.65 20.17
CA ARG A 131 3.67 -8.80 19.02
C ARG A 131 2.81 -7.55 19.13
N GLN A 132 3.46 -6.40 19.20
CA GLN A 132 2.81 -5.11 19.03
C GLN A 132 2.49 -4.91 17.54
N LEU A 133 1.22 -4.67 17.22
CA LEU A 133 0.74 -4.35 15.88
C LEU A 133 0.21 -2.91 15.86
N GLY A 134 0.72 -2.10 14.95
CA GLY A 134 0.16 -0.77 14.66
C GLY A 134 -0.94 -0.88 13.61
N ILE A 135 -2.16 -0.47 13.94
CA ILE A 135 -3.30 -0.45 13.03
C ILE A 135 -3.61 1.01 12.67
N PRO A 136 -3.30 1.46 11.44
CA PRO A 136 -3.66 2.81 10.99
C PRO A 136 -5.18 2.98 10.86
N THR A 137 -5.66 4.22 10.79
CA THR A 137 -7.07 4.50 10.48
C THR A 137 -7.42 3.99 9.08
N VAL A 138 -8.71 3.79 8.83
CA VAL A 138 -9.15 3.29 7.52
C VAL A 138 -8.79 4.26 6.40
N VAL A 139 -8.88 5.57 6.68
CA VAL A 139 -8.48 6.64 5.75
C VAL A 139 -6.97 6.61 5.49
N ASP A 140 -6.16 6.45 6.54
CA ASP A 140 -4.71 6.30 6.38
C ASP A 140 -4.36 5.08 5.51
N ARG A 141 -5.04 3.94 5.72
CA ARG A 141 -4.86 2.74 4.90
C ARG A 141 -5.25 2.96 3.44
N LEU A 142 -6.30 3.73 3.19
CA LEU A 142 -6.69 4.14 1.83
C LEU A 142 -5.57 4.94 1.16
N VAL A 143 -5.03 5.95 1.85
CA VAL A 143 -3.95 6.79 1.31
C VAL A 143 -2.67 5.99 1.12
N GLN A 144 -2.28 5.15 2.08
CA GLN A 144 -1.12 4.26 1.95
C GLN A 144 -1.27 3.31 0.77
N GLN A 145 -2.46 2.74 0.57
CA GLN A 145 -2.73 1.85 -0.56
C GLN A 145 -2.68 2.58 -1.91
N ALA A 146 -3.18 3.82 -1.96
CA ALA A 146 -3.13 4.67 -3.14
C ALA A 146 -1.68 5.06 -3.50
N ILE A 147 -0.85 5.37 -2.50
CA ILE A 147 0.58 5.62 -2.68
C ILE A 147 1.28 4.34 -3.19
N LEU A 148 0.99 3.19 -2.57
CA LEU A 148 1.59 1.92 -2.97
C LEU A 148 1.31 1.58 -4.44
N GLN A 149 0.08 1.79 -4.92
CA GLN A 149 -0.30 1.52 -6.31
C GLN A 149 0.52 2.32 -7.33
N VAL A 150 0.96 3.53 -6.96
CA VAL A 150 1.78 4.40 -7.82
C VAL A 150 3.27 4.07 -7.67
N LEU A 151 3.72 3.74 -6.46
CA LEU A 151 5.13 3.43 -6.20
C LEU A 151 5.56 2.04 -6.66
N GLU A 152 4.70 1.04 -6.52
CA GLU A 152 4.98 -0.36 -6.87
C GLU A 152 5.52 -0.53 -8.31
N PRO A 153 4.87 -0.01 -9.38
CA PRO A 153 5.39 -0.16 -10.74
C PRO A 153 6.71 0.58 -10.99
N LEU A 154 7.02 1.61 -10.20
CA LEU A 154 8.28 2.36 -10.30
C LEU A 154 9.45 1.65 -9.57
N LEU A 155 9.15 1.01 -8.44
CA LEU A 155 10.16 0.43 -7.56
C LEU A 155 10.41 -1.05 -7.87
N ASP A 156 9.37 -1.83 -8.15
CA ASP A 156 9.46 -3.29 -8.29
C ASP A 156 10.45 -3.76 -9.37
N PRO A 157 10.50 -3.14 -10.57
CA PRO A 157 11.47 -3.53 -11.60
C PRO A 157 12.93 -3.35 -11.18
N GLY A 158 13.19 -2.49 -10.20
CA GLY A 158 14.54 -2.24 -9.68
C GLY A 158 14.97 -3.20 -8.56
N PHE A 159 14.11 -4.11 -8.11
CA PHE A 159 14.46 -5.09 -7.08
C PHE A 159 15.20 -6.30 -7.66
N SER A 160 16.04 -6.92 -6.84
CA SER A 160 16.78 -8.13 -7.20
C SER A 160 15.85 -9.26 -7.65
N GLY A 161 16.32 -10.09 -8.59
CA GLY A 161 15.65 -11.31 -9.02
C GLY A 161 15.46 -12.33 -7.90
N SER A 162 16.31 -12.30 -6.87
CA SER A 162 16.21 -13.16 -5.67
C SER A 162 15.42 -12.51 -4.52
N SER A 163 14.73 -11.40 -4.76
CA SER A 163 13.81 -10.80 -3.78
C SER A 163 12.39 -11.30 -4.01
N TYR A 164 11.82 -11.99 -3.03
CA TYR A 164 10.50 -12.65 -3.14
C TYR A 164 9.43 -12.11 -2.18
N GLY A 165 9.83 -11.45 -1.09
CA GLY A 165 8.91 -10.97 -0.06
C GLY A 165 8.14 -9.72 -0.50
N PHE A 166 6.83 -9.69 -0.24
CA PHE A 166 5.95 -8.52 -0.42
C PHE A 166 5.93 -7.95 -1.85
N ARG A 167 6.13 -8.78 -2.87
CA ARG A 167 6.13 -8.37 -4.27
C ARG A 167 4.96 -8.99 -5.04
N PRO A 168 4.33 -8.25 -5.96
CA PRO A 168 3.29 -8.81 -6.83
C PRO A 168 3.87 -9.94 -7.69
N GLY A 169 3.15 -11.07 -7.79
CA GLY A 169 3.56 -12.20 -8.62
C GLY A 169 4.75 -13.02 -8.10
N ARG A 170 5.21 -12.78 -6.86
CA ARG A 170 6.25 -13.58 -6.21
C ARG A 170 5.76 -14.11 -4.87
N SER A 171 6.19 -15.31 -4.53
CA SER A 171 5.74 -16.04 -3.35
C SER A 171 6.89 -16.70 -2.60
N ALA A 172 6.64 -17.09 -1.34
CA ALA A 172 7.57 -17.89 -0.56
C ALA A 172 7.93 -19.22 -1.25
N HIS A 173 7.02 -19.80 -2.04
CA HIS A 173 7.28 -21.01 -2.80
C HIS A 173 8.32 -20.80 -3.91
N ASP A 174 8.37 -19.61 -4.50
CA ASP A 174 9.39 -19.26 -5.51
C ASP A 174 10.78 -19.20 -4.87
N ALA A 175 10.88 -18.64 -3.66
CA ALA A 175 12.12 -18.62 -2.90
C ALA A 175 12.59 -20.05 -2.55
N LEU A 176 11.68 -20.93 -2.15
CA LEU A 176 11.99 -22.34 -1.86
C LEU A 176 12.45 -23.10 -3.12
N ARG A 177 11.85 -22.82 -4.28
CA ARG A 177 12.28 -23.41 -5.55
C ARG A 177 13.72 -23.00 -5.88
N GLN A 178 14.03 -21.70 -5.83
CA GLN A 178 15.39 -21.22 -6.07
C GLN A 178 16.40 -21.80 -5.06
N ALA A 179 16.03 -21.88 -3.77
CA ALA A 179 16.88 -22.48 -2.75
C ALA A 179 17.19 -23.97 -3.02
N ARG A 180 16.19 -24.74 -3.47
CA ARG A 180 16.38 -26.14 -3.87
C ARG A 180 17.35 -26.26 -5.05
N ASP A 181 17.24 -25.37 -6.02
CA ASP A 181 18.11 -25.40 -7.21
C ASP A 181 19.57 -25.12 -6.81
N TYR A 182 19.84 -24.20 -5.88
CA TYR A 182 21.20 -24.01 -5.33
C TYR A 182 21.75 -25.25 -4.62
N VAL A 183 20.91 -25.99 -3.88
CA VAL A 183 21.34 -27.25 -3.25
C VAL A 183 21.68 -28.30 -4.31
N ALA A 184 20.89 -28.37 -5.40
CA ALA A 184 21.15 -29.28 -6.52
C ALA A 184 22.46 -28.94 -7.25
N ASP A 185 22.81 -27.65 -7.33
CA ASP A 185 24.08 -27.16 -7.91
C ASP A 185 25.31 -27.41 -7.01
N GLY A 186 25.11 -27.98 -5.81
CA GLY A 186 26.19 -28.35 -4.90
C GLY A 186 26.48 -27.34 -3.78
N TYR A 187 25.68 -26.27 -3.65
CA TYR A 187 25.80 -25.32 -2.55
C TYR A 187 25.12 -25.87 -1.27
N GLY A 188 25.84 -26.74 -0.55
CA GLY A 188 25.33 -27.44 0.64
C GLY A 188 25.36 -26.65 1.95
N THR A 189 25.92 -25.43 1.97
CA THR A 189 26.03 -24.60 3.19
C THR A 189 25.17 -23.35 3.05
N VAL A 190 24.32 -23.09 4.04
CA VAL A 190 23.44 -21.92 4.09
C VAL A 190 23.93 -20.97 5.16
N VAL A 191 24.02 -19.68 4.82
CA VAL A 191 24.25 -18.60 5.77
C VAL A 191 22.92 -17.94 6.06
N ASP A 192 22.35 -18.22 7.22
CA ASP A 192 21.09 -17.63 7.67
C ASP A 192 21.35 -16.26 8.29
N LEU A 193 20.69 -15.22 7.75
CA LEU A 193 20.82 -13.84 8.20
C LEU A 193 19.42 -13.30 8.49
N ASP A 194 19.12 -13.14 9.78
CA ASP A 194 17.88 -12.49 10.24
C ASP A 194 18.17 -11.14 10.90
N LEU A 195 17.33 -10.15 10.57
CA LEU A 195 17.42 -8.80 11.13
C LEU A 195 16.38 -8.63 12.23
N GLU A 196 16.83 -8.65 13.48
CA GLU A 196 15.95 -8.44 14.63
C GLU A 196 15.27 -7.06 14.57
N LYS A 197 13.94 -7.05 14.67
CA LYS A 197 13.12 -5.81 14.73
C LYS A 197 13.41 -4.83 13.59
N PHE A 198 13.51 -5.35 12.36
CA PHE A 198 13.80 -4.56 11.16
C PHE A 198 13.04 -3.22 11.13
N PHE A 199 11.71 -3.25 11.26
CA PHE A 199 10.85 -2.06 11.17
C PHE A 199 11.04 -1.06 12.31
N ASP A 200 11.43 -1.49 13.51
CA ASP A 200 11.65 -0.59 14.65
C ASP A 200 13.01 0.12 14.55
N ARG A 201 13.96 -0.46 13.80
CA ARG A 201 15.35 0.03 13.69
C ARG A 201 15.65 0.71 12.34
N VAL A 202 14.69 0.83 11.42
CA VAL A 202 14.93 1.51 10.14
C VAL A 202 15.20 2.99 10.39
N ASN A 203 16.38 3.46 9.99
CA ASN A 203 16.68 4.88 10.00
C ASN A 203 15.88 5.60 8.92
N HIS A 204 14.98 6.50 9.34
CA HIS A 204 14.07 7.21 8.43
C HIS A 204 14.84 8.09 7.42
N ASP A 205 15.96 8.70 7.79
CA ASP A 205 16.73 9.55 6.87
C ASP A 205 17.38 8.74 5.75
N ILE A 206 17.93 7.57 6.06
CA ILE A 206 18.49 6.66 5.06
C ILE A 206 17.40 6.17 4.11
N LEU A 207 16.23 5.78 4.63
CA LEU A 207 15.10 5.35 3.81
C LEU A 207 14.64 6.48 2.88
N MET A 208 14.44 7.69 3.42
CA MET A 208 14.03 8.84 2.63
C MET A 208 15.06 9.24 1.57
N ALA A 209 16.36 9.14 1.87
CA ALA A 209 17.44 9.41 0.90
C ALA A 209 17.50 8.37 -0.23
N ARG A 210 17.06 7.13 0.00
CA ARG A 210 16.92 6.11 -1.06
C ARG A 210 15.70 6.37 -1.93
N LEU A 211 14.58 6.75 -1.32
CA LEU A 211 13.34 7.09 -2.03
C LEU A 211 13.50 8.35 -2.89
N SER A 212 14.18 9.39 -2.40
CA SER A 212 14.39 10.65 -3.13
C SER A 212 15.26 10.51 -4.39
N ARG A 213 15.97 9.38 -4.56
CA ARG A 213 16.72 9.10 -5.79
C ARG A 213 15.80 8.69 -6.96
N ARG A 214 14.59 8.21 -6.66
CA ARG A 214 13.62 7.74 -7.65
C ARG A 214 12.39 8.62 -7.75
N ILE A 215 11.99 9.25 -6.65
CA ILE A 215 10.79 10.08 -6.55
C ILE A 215 11.19 11.55 -6.56
N GLY A 216 10.75 12.28 -7.59
CA GLY A 216 10.96 13.72 -7.72
C GLY A 216 9.89 14.59 -7.03
N ASP A 217 8.73 14.04 -6.68
CA ASP A 217 7.65 14.76 -6.02
C ASP A 217 7.92 14.93 -4.51
N THR A 218 8.21 16.17 -4.11
CA THR A 218 8.51 16.53 -2.71
C THR A 218 7.31 16.41 -1.79
N ARG A 219 6.09 16.59 -2.31
CA ARG A 219 4.83 16.47 -1.53
C ARG A 219 4.62 15.02 -1.12
N LEU A 220 4.84 14.09 -2.06
CA LEU A 220 4.76 12.66 -1.79
C LEU A 220 5.78 12.22 -0.74
N LEU A 221 7.04 12.64 -0.90
CA LEU A 221 8.11 12.36 0.07
C LEU A 221 7.76 12.92 1.47
N ALA A 222 7.18 14.12 1.54
CA ALA A 222 6.76 14.71 2.80
C ALA A 222 5.65 13.91 3.49
N ILE A 223 4.65 13.41 2.73
CA ILE A 223 3.57 12.56 3.27
C ILE A 223 4.13 11.21 3.75
N ILE A 224 5.01 10.56 2.97
CA ILE A 224 5.65 9.30 3.38
C ILE A 224 6.43 9.50 4.68
N ARG A 225 7.21 10.59 4.79
CA ARG A 225 7.95 10.90 6.01
C ARG A 225 7.01 11.08 7.21
N ARG A 226 5.86 11.72 7.03
CA ARG A 226 4.84 11.87 8.09
C ARG A 226 4.24 10.53 8.49
N PHE A 227 4.04 9.60 7.57
CA PHE A 227 3.60 8.24 7.90
C PHE A 227 4.63 7.49 8.75
N LEU A 228 5.92 7.62 8.42
CA LEU A 228 6.99 7.02 9.22
C LEU A 228 7.11 7.64 10.62
N GLN A 229 6.78 8.94 10.74
CA GLN A 229 6.78 9.66 12.01
C GLN A 229 5.48 9.53 12.80
N ALA A 230 4.42 8.96 12.22
CA ALA A 230 3.15 8.79 12.88
C ALA A 230 3.33 7.82 14.06
N GLY A 231 3.28 8.36 15.28
CA GLY A 231 3.50 7.59 16.49
C GLY A 231 2.44 6.50 16.71
N MET A 232 2.76 5.54 17.57
CA MET A 232 1.79 4.55 18.04
C MET A 232 1.08 5.06 19.28
N LEU A 233 -0.25 4.97 19.30
CA LEU A 233 -1.06 5.12 20.51
C LEU A 233 -1.32 3.73 21.09
N VAL A 234 -0.60 3.40 22.15
CA VAL A 234 -0.84 2.23 22.99
C VAL A 234 -1.59 2.74 24.22
N CYS A 235 -2.83 2.27 24.43
CA CYS A 235 -3.61 2.49 25.66
C CYS A 235 -3.59 3.95 26.20
N GLY A 236 -4.17 4.91 25.47
CA GLY A 236 -4.50 6.24 26.02
C GLY A 236 -3.35 7.16 26.47
N PHE A 237 -2.08 6.78 26.33
CA PHE A 237 -0.94 7.62 26.70
C PHE A 237 0.07 7.75 25.55
N ARG A 238 0.54 8.99 25.31
CA ARG A 238 1.76 9.25 24.53
C ARG A 238 2.90 8.60 25.31
N GLY A 239 3.50 7.57 24.72
CA GLY A 239 4.29 6.59 25.45
C GLY A 239 5.42 7.19 26.29
N HIS A 240 5.50 6.73 27.54
CA HIS A 240 6.73 6.32 28.23
C HIS A 240 6.41 5.00 28.96
N HIS A 241 7.36 4.07 28.93
CA HIS A 241 7.28 2.72 29.51
C HIS A 241 6.40 2.61 30.77
N ALA A 242 5.23 1.98 30.67
CA ALA A 242 4.53 1.41 31.83
C ALA A 242 3.60 0.29 31.38
N GLN A 243 3.65 -0.80 32.13
CA GLN A 243 3.01 -2.08 31.88
C GLN A 243 1.49 -1.94 31.78
N CYS A 244 0.89 -2.55 30.75
CA CYS A 244 -0.55 -2.74 30.63
C CYS A 244 -0.86 -4.24 30.55
N SER A 245 -0.35 -4.99 31.53
CA SER A 245 -0.83 -6.35 31.81
C SER A 245 -2.01 -6.18 32.77
N ASP A 246 -3.22 -6.54 32.33
CA ASP A 246 -4.46 -6.70 33.12
C ASP A 246 -5.63 -5.86 32.59
N LEU A 247 -6.15 -6.20 31.40
CA LEU A 247 -7.59 -5.95 31.13
C LEU A 247 -8.17 -6.74 29.94
N ILE A 248 -7.82 -8.02 29.71
CA ILE A 248 -8.53 -8.84 28.72
C ILE A 248 -8.66 -10.30 29.20
N VAL A 249 -9.33 -10.53 30.34
CA VAL A 249 -9.86 -11.87 30.67
C VAL A 249 -11.20 -11.75 31.42
N ARG A 250 -12.20 -11.05 30.88
CA ARG A 250 -13.61 -11.18 31.34
C ARG A 250 -14.61 -10.87 30.24
N SER A 251 -14.86 -11.85 29.35
CA SER A 251 -16.14 -11.98 28.63
C SER A 251 -16.14 -13.22 27.72
N ILE A 252 -16.28 -14.41 28.29
CA ILE A 252 -16.83 -15.57 27.59
C ILE A 252 -17.90 -16.13 28.53
N PRO A 253 -19.20 -16.03 28.21
CA PRO A 253 -20.23 -16.69 29.00
C PRO A 253 -20.21 -18.21 28.72
N THR A 254 -20.36 -18.97 29.79
CA THR A 254 -20.58 -20.43 29.87
C THR A 254 -21.75 -20.91 29.03
#